data_AF-A0A8S3JJQ8-F1
#
_entry.id   AF-A0A8S3JJQ8-F1
#
_cell.length_a   1.000
_cell.length_b   1.000
_cell.length_c   1.000
_cell.angle_alpha   90.00
_cell.angle_beta   90.00
_cell.angle_gamma   90.00
#
_symmetry.space_group_name_H-M   'P 1'
#
loop_
_entity.id
_entity.type
_entity.pdbx_description
1 polymer ?
#
loop_
_entity_poly.entity_id
_entity_poly.type
_entity_poly.pdbx_seq_one_letter_code
_entity_poly.pdbx_strand_id
1 'polypeptide(L)' 'KEYVRPEIFEELKAYGESIGFLYVASGPLVRSSYRAGEYFIKNILKTRQQHNQAATAAV' A
#
# COMPACT_ATOMS: atom_id res chain seq x y z
N LYS A 1 -24.34 16.07 1.14
CA LYS A 1 -23.27 15.31 0.45
C LYS A 1 -21.98 16.07 0.70
N GLU A 2 -20.98 15.39 1.25
CA GLU A 2 -19.68 15.98 1.53
C GLU A 2 -18.68 15.44 0.52
N TYR A 3 -17.85 16.34 -0.02
CA TYR A 3 -16.75 15.97 -0.90
C TYR A 3 -15.46 16.06 -0.09
N VAL A 4 -14.77 14.94 0.01
CA VAL A 4 -13.52 14.86 0.74
C VAL A 4 -12.42 15.52 -0.08
N ARG A 5 -11.61 16.36 0.55
CA ARG A 5 -10.48 17.00 -0.12
C ARG A 5 -9.38 15.97 -0.46
N PRO A 6 -8.62 16.15 -1.55
CA PRO A 6 -7.54 15.24 -1.95
C PRO A 6 -6.52 14.92 -0.84
N GLU A 7 -6.21 15.88 0.02
CA GLU A 7 -5.18 15.73 1.06
C GLU A 7 -5.56 14.70 2.13
N ILE A 8 -6.86 14.57 2.42
CA ILE A 8 -7.36 13.58 3.38
C ILE A 8 -7.10 12.15 2.86
N PHE A 9 -7.12 11.95 1.54
CA PHE A 9 -6.79 10.64 0.98
C PHE A 9 -5.33 10.25 1.25
N GLU A 10 -4.40 11.20 1.24
CA GLU A 10 -3.00 10.96 1.57
C GLU A 10 -2.82 10.67 3.07
N GLU A 11 -3.53 11.38 3.94
CA GLU A 11 -3.53 11.11 5.38
C GLU A 11 -4.06 9.70 5.69
N LEU A 12 -5.17 9.30 5.07
CA LEU A 12 -5.75 7.97 5.23
C LEU A 12 -4.83 6.86 4.70
N LYS A 13 -4.12 7.12 3.60
CA LYS A 13 -3.12 6.20 3.06
C LYS A 13 -1.98 5.99 4.06
N ALA A 14 -1.38 7.09 4.54
CA ALA A 14 -0.30 7.05 5.52
C ALA A 14 -0.74 6.33 6.81
N TYR A 15 -1.96 6.62 7.28
CA TYR A 15 -2.53 5.94 8.43
C TYR A 15 -2.69 4.43 8.21
N GLY A 16 -3.28 4.01 7.09
CA GLY A 16 -3.45 2.58 6.79
C GLY A 16 -2.12 1.84 6.65
N GLU A 17 -1.12 2.47 6.02
CA GLU A 17 0.23 1.91 5.95
C GLU A 17 0.89 1.82 7.35
N SER A 18 0.64 2.79 8.24
CA SER A 18 1.19 2.80 9.61
C SER A 18 0.66 1.69 10.51
N ILE A 19 -0.58 1.23 10.28
CA ILE A 19 -1.22 0.17 11.07
C ILE A 19 -0.97 -1.23 10.49
N GLY A 20 -0.12 -1.34 9.46
CA GLY A 20 0.37 -2.62 8.97
C GLY A 20 -0.33 -3.16 7.72
N PHE A 21 -1.15 -2.36 7.02
CA PHE A 21 -1.57 -2.74 5.67
C PHE A 21 -0.36 -2.77 4.74
N LEU A 22 -0.21 -3.85 3.97
CA LEU A 22 0.90 -4.01 3.03
C LEU A 22 0.92 -2.91 1.96
N TYR A 23 -0.26 -2.40 1.61
CA TYR A 23 -0.46 -1.31 0.66
C TYR A 23 -1.85 -0.71 0.81
N VAL A 24 -1.97 0.60 0.59
CA VAL A 24 -3.24 1.32 0.62
C VAL A 24 -3.40 2.16 -0.65
N ALA A 25 -4.41 1.84 -1.46
CA ALA A 25 -4.85 2.70 -2.56
C ALA A 25 -5.87 3.69 -2.02
N SER A 26 -5.52 4.98 -2.00
CA SER A 26 -6.41 6.04 -1.52
C SER A 26 -6.45 7.18 -2.55
N GLY A 27 -7.64 7.61 -2.93
CA GLY A 27 -7.84 8.72 -3.84
C GLY A 27 -9.30 8.86 -4.31
N PRO A 28 -9.72 10.04 -4.83
CA PRO A 28 -11.13 10.32 -5.14
C PRO A 28 -11.77 9.35 -6.14
N LEU A 29 -10.98 8.82 -7.08
CA LEU A 29 -11.45 7.92 -8.14
C LEU A 29 -11.13 6.45 -7.88
N VAL A 30 -10.52 6.12 -6.75
CA VAL A 30 -10.17 4.73 -6.42
C VAL A 30 -11.46 3.92 -6.23
N ARG A 31 -11.43 2.68 -6.72
CA ARG A 31 -12.49 1.67 -6.59
C ARG A 31 -11.85 0.35 -6.18
N SER A 32 -12.65 -0.60 -5.71
CA SER A 32 -12.14 -1.90 -5.23
C SER A 32 -11.28 -2.65 -6.24
N SER A 33 -11.54 -2.51 -7.55
CA SER A 33 -10.76 -3.15 -8.62
C SER A 33 -9.58 -2.33 -9.14
N TYR A 34 -9.40 -1.08 -8.68
CA TYR A 34 -8.40 -0.18 -9.22
C TYR A 34 -6.98 -0.74 -9.05
N ARG A 35 -6.37 -1.16 -10.16
CA ARG A 35 -5.00 -1.71 -10.24
C ARG A 35 -4.72 -2.83 -9.22
N ALA A 36 -5.75 -3.58 -8.81
CA ALA A 36 -5.63 -4.58 -7.76
C ALA A 36 -4.55 -5.64 -8.06
N GLY A 37 -4.47 -6.11 -9.31
CA GLY A 37 -3.47 -7.09 -9.73
C GLY A 37 -2.02 -6.56 -9.66
N GLU A 38 -1.81 -5.31 -10.07
CA GLU A 38 -0.48 -4.69 -10.02
C GLU A 38 0.00 -4.50 -8.57
N TYR A 39 -0.89 -4.01 -7.70
CA TYR A 39 -0.57 -3.84 -6.29
C TYR A 39 -0.33 -5.16 -5.58
N PHE A 40 -1.11 -6.19 -5.89
CA PHE A 40 -0.90 -7.53 -5.35
C PHE A 40 0.49 -8.07 -5.69
N ILE A 41 0.89 -8.04 -6.97
CA ILE A 41 2.21 -8.51 -7.40
C ILE A 41 3.33 -7.67 -6.79
N LYS A 42 3.20 -6.34 -6.80
CA LYS A 42 4.18 -5.43 -6.19
C LYS A 42 4.44 -5.74 -4.72
N ASN A 43 3.38 -6.00 -3.95
CA ASN A 43 3.49 -6.30 -2.53
C ASN A 43 4.18 -7.65 -2.28
N ILE A 44 3.82 -8.68 -3.06
CA ILE A 44 4.48 -9.99 -2.97
C ILE A 44 5.99 -9.86 -3.27
N LEU A 45 6.35 -9.11 -4.31
CA LEU A 45 7.76 -8.89 -4.67
C LEU A 45 8.50 -8.14 -3.56
N LYS A 46 7.89 -7.10 -2.99
CA LYS A 46 8.46 -6.34 -1.86
C LYS A 46 8.71 -7.23 -0.65
N THR A 47 7.72 -8.02 -0.24
CA THR A 47 7.86 -8.95 0.89
C THR A 47 8.97 -9.98 0.64
N ARG A 48 9.06 -10.54 -0.58
CA ARG A 48 10.13 -11.49 -0.94
C ARG A 48 11.52 -10.84 -0.89
N GLN A 49 11.66 -9.61 -1.39
CA GLN A 49 12.93 -8.88 -1.33
C GLN A 49 13.37 -8.61 0.10
N GLN A 50 12.44 -8.19 0.97
CA GLN A 50 12.71 -7.96 2.39
C GLN A 50 13.18 -9.25 3.09
N HIS A 51 12.52 -10.39 2.81
CA HIS A 51 12.94 -11.69 3.34
C HIS A 51 14.34 -12.09 2.89
N ASN A 52 14.64 -11.92 1.60
CA ASN A 52 15.95 -12.28 1.06
C ASN A 52 17.06 -11.38 1.64
N GLN A 53 16.82 -10.07 1.79
CA GLN A 53 17.76 -9.14 2.41
C GLN A 53 18.03 -9.49 3.88
N ALA A 54 16.99 -9.81 4.65
CA ALA A 54 17.14 -10.25 6.04
C ALA A 54 17.95 -11.54 6.15
N ALA A 55 17.74 -12.50 5.24
CA ALA A 55 18.51 -13.74 5.21
C ALA A 55 19.99 -13.52 4.86
N THR A 56 20.31 -12.60 3.94
CA THR A 56 21.70 -12.27 3.60
C THR A 56 22.40 -11.47 4.69
N ALA A 57 21.72 -10.56 5.39
CA ALA A 57 22.30 -9.77 6.47
C ALA A 57 22.57 -10.56 7.75
N ALA A 58 21.97 -11.75 7.89
CA ALA A 58 22.13 -12.63 9.04
C ALA A 58 23.25 -13.69 8.86
N VAL A 59 23.93 -13.71 7.71
CA VAL A 59 25.10 -14.56 7.38
C VAL A 59 26.36 -13.73 7.47
#